data_AF-A0A9E2C5N8-F1
#
_entry.id   AF-A0A9E2C5N8-F1
#
_cell.length_a   1.000
_cell.length_b   1.000
_cell.length_c   1.000
_cell.angle_alpha   90.00
_cell.angle_beta   90.00
_cell.angle_gamma   90.00
#
_symmetry.space_group_name_H-M   'P 1'
#
loop_
_entity.id
_entity.type
_entity.pdbx_description
1 polymer ?
#
loop_
_entity_poly.entity_id
_entity_poly.type
_entity_poly.pdbx_seq_one_letter_code
_entity_poly.pdbx_strand_id
1 'polypeptide(L)' 'MAEYESDHTRFMREYLEKHPEQIDEQRRGRALWWDKPQDLEVQRRFNEAKVAQKPYPYQTDLTPVDTH' A
#
# COMPACT_ATOMS: atom_id res chain seq x y z
N MET A 1 -19.72 23.38 -17.37
CA MET A 1 -18.53 22.80 -18.01
C MET A 1 -18.74 21.30 -18.00
N ALA A 2 -18.68 20.61 -19.14
CA ALA A 2 -18.77 19.16 -19.16
C ALA A 2 -17.47 18.61 -18.55
N GLU A 3 -17.59 17.88 -17.46
CA GLU A 3 -16.47 17.23 -16.79
C GLU A 3 -15.88 16.21 -17.77
N TYR A 4 -14.64 16.44 -18.21
CA TYR A 4 -13.99 15.53 -19.16
C TYR A 4 -13.77 14.18 -18.47
N GLU A 5 -14.48 13.17 -18.95
CA GLU A 5 -14.28 11.79 -18.54
C GLU A 5 -13.41 11.10 -19.59
N SER A 6 -12.36 10.40 -19.16
CA SER A 6 -11.53 9.63 -20.09
C SER A 6 -12.34 8.48 -20.71
N ASP A 7 -12.04 8.13 -21.95
CA ASP A 7 -12.70 7.00 -22.63
C ASP A 7 -12.60 5.69 -21.83
N HIS A 8 -11.49 5.51 -21.11
CA HIS A 8 -11.28 4.36 -20.25
C HIS A 8 -12.25 4.33 -19.07
N THR A 9 -12.46 5.47 -18.40
CA THR A 9 -13.39 5.56 -17.27
C THR A 9 -14.82 5.26 -17.72
N ARG A 10 -15.23 5.84 -18.85
CA ARG A 10 -16.55 5.59 -19.44
C ARG A 10 -16.75 4.12 -19.80
N PHE A 11 -15.76 3.49 -20.44
CA PHE A 11 -15.78 2.07 -20.76
C PHE A 11 -15.93 1.20 -19.50
N MET A 12 -15.13 1.46 -18.46
CA MET A 12 -15.18 0.68 -17.22
C MET A 12 -16.53 0.83 -16.52
N ARG A 13 -17.15 2.02 -16.52
CA ARG A 13 -18.48 2.23 -15.97
C ARG A 13 -19.54 1.42 -16.71
N GLU A 14 -19.59 1.53 -18.04
CA GLU A 14 -20.54 0.79 -18.87
C GLU A 14 -20.35 -0.72 -18.76
N TYR A 15 -19.11 -1.18 -18.63
CA TYR A 15 -18.79 -2.59 -18.45
C TYR A 15 -19.29 -3.11 -17.09
N LEU A 16 -19.02 -2.40 -15.99
CA LEU A 16 -19.47 -2.80 -14.65
C LEU A 16 -20.99 -2.72 -14.48
N GLU A 17 -21.67 -1.82 -15.18
CA GLU A 17 -23.15 -1.78 -15.22
C GLU A 17 -23.74 -3.02 -15.89
N LYS A 18 -23.09 -3.52 -16.95
CA LYS A 18 -23.53 -4.73 -17.68
C LYS A 18 -23.13 -6.03 -16.97
N HIS A 19 -22.09 -5.99 -16.14
CA HIS A 19 -21.48 -7.15 -15.49
C HIS A 19 -21.40 -7.01 -13.97
N PRO A 20 -22.54 -7.00 -13.24
CA PRO A 20 -22.54 -6.87 -11.79
C PRO A 20 -21.82 -8.03 -11.08
N GLU A 21 -21.72 -9.20 -11.70
CA GLU A 21 -20.98 -10.36 -11.20
C GLU A 21 -19.49 -10.08 -10.98
N GLN A 22 -18.92 -9.17 -11.79
CA GLN A 22 -17.51 -8.80 -11.70
C GLN A 22 -17.21 -8.02 -10.42
N ILE A 23 -18.20 -7.34 -9.83
CA ILE A 23 -18.05 -6.67 -8.53
C ILE A 23 -17.88 -7.71 -7.42
N ASP A 24 -18.64 -8.80 -7.47
CA ASP A 24 -18.51 -9.89 -6.49
C ASP A 24 -17.19 -10.63 -6.66
N GLU A 25 -16.74 -10.87 -7.90
CA GLU A 25 -15.42 -11.43 -8.17
C GLU A 25 -14.29 -10.50 -7.68
N GLN A 26 -14.42 -9.19 -7.88
CA GLN A 26 -13.45 -8.22 -7.37
C GLN A 26 -13.38 -8.26 -5.84
N ARG A 27 -14.51 -8.36 -5.15
CA ARG A 27 -14.56 -8.51 -3.70
C ARG A 27 -13.91 -9.81 -3.25
N ARG A 28 -14.19 -10.93 -3.91
CA ARG A 28 -13.56 -12.23 -3.61
C ARG A 28 -12.05 -12.19 -3.86
N GLY A 29 -11.61 -11.57 -4.95
CA GLY A 29 -10.19 -11.41 -5.29
C GLY A 29 -9.44 -10.55 -4.28
N ARG A 30 -10.06 -9.45 -3.83
CA ARG A 30 -9.54 -8.61 -2.74
C ARG A 30 -9.44 -9.40 -1.43
N ALA A 31 -10.49 -10.14 -1.07
CA ALA A 31 -10.51 -10.91 0.16
C ALA A 31 -9.45 -12.01 0.21
N LEU A 32 -9.15 -12.63 -0.94
CA LEU A 32 -8.18 -13.71 -1.04
C LEU A 32 -6.75 -13.26 -0.71
N TRP A 33 -6.34 -12.10 -1.23
CA TRP A 33 -4.96 -11.67 -1.11
C TRP A 33 -4.78 -10.54 -0.09
N TRP A 34 -5.67 -9.55 -0.08
CA TRP A 34 -5.50 -8.30 0.68
C TRP A 34 -6.22 -8.29 2.02
N ASP A 35 -7.44 -8.83 2.13
CA ASP A 35 -8.18 -8.82 3.41
C ASP A 35 -7.77 -9.99 4.32
N LYS A 36 -6.49 -10.03 4.68
CA LYS A 36 -5.97 -11.00 5.65
C LYS A 36 -6.22 -10.50 7.08
N PRO A 37 -6.74 -11.36 7.98
CA PRO A 37 -6.89 -10.99 9.38
C PRO A 37 -5.51 -10.73 9.99
N GLN A 38 -5.32 -9.53 10.54
CA GLN A 38 -4.11 -9.18 11.26
C GLN A 38 -4.25 -9.65 12.72
N ASP A 39 -3.30 -10.45 13.20
CA ASP A 39 -3.22 -10.77 14.62
C ASP A 39 -2.72 -9.54 15.41
N LEU A 40 -3.58 -9.02 16.27
CA LEU A 40 -3.31 -7.82 17.09
C LEU A 40 -2.15 -8.05 18.07
N GLU A 41 -1.99 -9.25 18.61
CA GLU A 41 -0.91 -9.58 19.53
C GLU A 41 0.43 -9.62 18.80
N VAL A 42 0.46 -10.16 17.59
CA VAL A 42 1.64 -10.13 16.71
C VAL A 42 1.98 -8.70 16.31
N GLN A 43 0.97 -7.88 15.97
CA GLN A 43 1.18 -6.47 15.64
C GLN A 43 1.73 -5.68 16.85
N ARG A 44 1.23 -5.94 18.05
CA ARG A 44 1.75 -5.34 19.31
C ARG A 44 3.21 -5.69 19.50
N ARG A 45 3.58 -6.96 19.38
CA ARG A 45 4.98 -7.42 19.50
C ARG A 45 5.90 -6.77 18.46
N PHE A 46 5.44 -6.63 17.22
CA PHE A 46 6.23 -5.93 16.18
C PHE A 46 6.43 -4.45 16.50
N ASN A 47 5.41 -3.79 17.05
CA ASN A 47 5.54 -2.39 17.48
C ASN A 47 6.51 -2.25 18.67
N GLU A 48 6.48 -3.18 19.62
CA GLU A 48 7.40 -3.22 20.77
C GLU A 48 8.84 -3.51 20.36
N ALA A 49 9.05 -4.37 19.35
CA ALA A 49 10.37 -4.71 18.84
C ALA A 49 10.96 -3.66 17.88
N LYS A 50 10.24 -2.55 17.60
CA LYS A 50 10.64 -1.56 16.60
C LYS A 50 11.85 -0.74 17.10
N VAL A 51 12.97 -0.85 16.40
CA VAL A 51 14.19 -0.07 16.67
C VAL A 51 14.25 1.16 15.76
N ALA A 52 14.62 2.31 16.31
CA ALA A 52 14.83 3.53 15.52
C ALA A 52 15.99 3.34 14.54
N GLN A 53 15.71 3.50 13.25
CA GLN A 53 16.72 3.42 12.18
C GLN A 53 17.40 4.78 12.01
N LYS A 54 18.71 4.78 11.69
CA LYS A 54 19.42 6.01 11.31
C LYS A 54 18.75 6.63 10.06
N PRO A 55 18.58 7.97 9.96
CA PRO A 55 18.05 8.63 8.76
C PRO A 55 18.85 8.30 7.49
N TYR A 56 20.16 8.09 7.65
CA TYR A 56 21.06 7.66 6.59
C TYR A 56 21.80 6.39 7.07
N PRO A 57 21.24 5.18 6.83
CA PRO A 57 21.81 3.92 7.29
C PRO A 57 23.22 3.64 6.77
N TYR A 58 23.57 4.23 5.62
CA TYR A 58 24.86 4.05 4.94
C TYR A 58 25.80 5.25 5.10
N GLN A 59 25.41 6.29 5.85
CA GLN A 59 26.32 7.40 6.11
C GLN A 59 27.43 6.89 7.03
N THR A 60 28.66 6.89 6.53
CA THR A 60 29.85 6.61 7.34
C THR A 60 29.92 7.65 8.46
N ASP A 61 30.15 7.21 9.70
CA ASP A 61 30.31 8.12 10.82
C ASP A 61 31.54 9.00 10.52
N LEU A 62 31.32 10.28 10.17
CA LEU A 62 32.40 11.25 9.98
C LEU A 62 32.94 11.62 11.37
N THR A 63 33.71 10.73 11.97
CA THR A 63 34.51 11.08 13.15
C THR A 63 35.55 12.11 12.72
N PRO A 64 35.60 13.30 13.34
CA PRO A 64 36.63 14.28 13.03
C PRO A 64 37.95 13.81 13.66
N VAL A 65 38.69 12.94 12.98
CA VAL A 65 40.08 12.62 13.34
C VAL A 65 41.11 13.07 12.31
N ASP A 66 40.69 13.47 11.11
CA ASP A 66 41.64 13.88 10.07
C ASP A 66 41.36 15.31 9.59
N THR A 67 41.60 16.28 10.48
CA THR A 67 42.06 17.60 10.05
C THR A 67 43.58 17.52 9.94
N HIS A 68 44.09 17.24 8.74
CA HIS A 68 45.47 17.54 8.36
C HIS A 68 45.54 18.93 7.72
#